data_AF-A0A7Y3VXR6-F1
#
_entry.id   AF-A0A7Y3VXR6-F1
#
_cell.length_a   1.000
_cell.length_b   1.000
_cell.length_c   1.000
_cell.angle_alpha   90.00
_cell.angle_beta   90.00
_cell.angle_gamma   90.00
#
_symmetry.space_group_name_H-M   'P 1'
#
loop_
_entity.id
_entity.type
_entity.pdbx_description
1 polymer ?
#
loop_
_entity_poly.entity_id
_entity_poly.type
_entity_poly.pdbx_seq_one_letter_code
_entity_poly.pdbx_strand_id
1 'polypeptide(L)'
;MQEQKNNSGFEYWDFIEKHYPLYDSCDDVLLSDILTRKLNGQEICKEDEEYIEGWNVKEELLKLDTELFRRALENYFYVNP
;
A
#
# COMPACT_ATOMS: atom_id res chain seq x y z
N MET A 1 -11.34 18.83 -24.77
CA MET A 1 -11.67 17.70 -23.87
C MET A 1 -10.42 17.40 -23.06
N GLN A 2 -10.39 17.78 -21.79
CA GLN A 2 -9.32 17.33 -20.89
C GLN A 2 -9.75 15.96 -20.36
N GLU A 3 -8.95 14.94 -20.66
CA GLU A 3 -9.09 13.62 -20.07
C GLU A 3 -8.93 13.75 -18.55
N GLN A 4 -10.00 13.47 -17.80
CA GLN A 4 -9.91 13.22 -16.37
C GLN A 4 -9.14 11.90 -16.20
N LYS A 5 -7.82 11.99 -16.08
CA LYS A 5 -7.01 10.89 -15.55
C LYS A 5 -7.40 10.72 -14.09
N ASN A 6 -8.05 9.60 -13.77
CA ASN A 6 -8.28 9.16 -12.40
C ASN A 6 -6.91 9.01 -11.70
N ASN A 7 -6.49 10.06 -10.99
CA ASN A 7 -5.16 10.22 -10.38
C ASN A 7 -5.12 9.76 -8.91
N SER A 8 -6.20 9.14 -8.41
CA SER A 8 -6.39 8.87 -6.99
C SER A 8 -5.40 7.85 -6.41
N GLY A 9 -4.89 6.93 -7.23
CA GLY A 9 -3.92 5.93 -6.79
C GLY A 9 -2.50 6.48 -6.59
N PHE A 10 -2.11 7.46 -7.40
CA PHE A 10 -0.81 8.13 -7.29
C PHE A 10 -0.81 9.05 -6.06
N GLU A 11 -1.89 9.81 -5.86
CA GLU A 11 -2.05 10.72 -4.71
C GLU A 11 -2.08 9.98 -3.35
N TYR A 12 -2.59 8.75 -3.30
CA TYR A 12 -2.63 7.95 -2.08
C TYR A 12 -1.24 7.49 -1.63
N TRP A 13 -0.46 6.89 -2.52
CA TRP A 13 0.88 6.39 -2.18
C TRP A 13 1.87 7.53 -1.98
N ASP A 14 1.77 8.61 -2.75
CA ASP A 14 2.57 9.83 -2.54
C ASP A 14 2.39 10.39 -1.12
N PHE A 15 1.15 10.35 -0.59
CA PHE A 15 0.89 10.79 0.77
C PHE A 15 1.58 9.89 1.81
N ILE A 16 1.49 8.57 1.65
CA ILE A 16 2.09 7.61 2.57
C ILE A 16 3.61 7.71 2.52
N GLU A 17 4.23 7.71 1.33
CA GLU A 17 5.67 7.84 1.16
C GLU A 17 6.20 9.12 1.82
N LYS A 18 5.51 10.24 1.60
CA LYS A 18 5.90 11.54 2.17
C LYS A 18 5.76 11.62 3.68
N HIS A 19 4.76 10.95 4.25
CA HIS A 19 4.37 11.13 5.65
C HIS A 19 4.57 9.91 6.53
N TYR A 20 5.03 8.77 6.02
CA TYR A 20 5.40 7.62 6.84
C TYR A 20 6.93 7.44 6.86
N PRO A 21 7.62 7.83 7.96
CA PRO A 21 9.09 7.86 8.00
C PRO A 21 9.80 6.52 7.77
N LEU A 22 9.07 5.41 7.90
CA LEU A 22 9.60 4.06 7.74
C LEU A 22 9.23 3.43 6.39
N TYR A 23 8.63 4.19 5.46
CA TYR A 23 8.12 3.68 4.19
C TYR A 23 9.07 2.71 3.49
N ASP A 24 10.33 3.12 3.25
CA ASP A 24 11.34 2.32 2.55
C ASP A 24 11.86 1.09 3.34
N SER A 25 11.48 0.97 4.61
CA SER A 25 11.98 -0.04 5.55
C SER A 25 10.86 -0.82 6.25
N CYS A 26 9.64 -0.74 5.72
CA CYS A 26 8.46 -1.33 6.33
C CYS A 26 8.01 -2.58 5.56
N ASP A 27 8.05 -3.73 6.23
CA ASP A 27 7.58 -5.00 5.66
C ASP A 27 6.10 -4.93 5.25
N ASP A 28 5.29 -4.11 5.92
CA ASP A 28 3.88 -3.87 5.56
C ASP A 28 3.74 -3.19 4.18
N VAL A 29 4.68 -2.31 3.81
CA VAL A 29 4.68 -1.66 2.48
C VAL A 29 5.05 -2.68 1.40
N LEU A 30 6.07 -3.51 1.66
CA LEU A 30 6.45 -4.60 0.76
C LEU A 30 5.30 -5.61 0.58
N LEU A 31 4.62 -5.98 1.68
CA LEU A 31 3.47 -6.87 1.63
C LEU A 31 2.31 -6.26 0.85
N SER A 32 2.06 -4.95 0.96
CA SER A 32 1.03 -4.27 0.15
C SER A 32 1.34 -4.34 -1.35
N ASP A 33 2.61 -4.17 -1.75
CA ASP A 33 3.02 -4.36 -3.15
C ASP A 33 2.76 -5.79 -3.64
N ILE A 34 3.17 -6.79 -2.85
CA ILE A 34 2.95 -8.21 -3.17
C ILE A 34 1.46 -8.51 -3.36
N LEU A 35 0.61 -8.08 -2.41
CA LEU A 35 -0.83 -8.32 -2.47
C LEU A 35 -1.50 -7.57 -3.62
N THR A 36 -1.06 -6.34 -3.91
CA THR A 36 -1.54 -5.54 -5.05
C THR A 36 -1.20 -6.23 -6.38
N ARG A 37 0.05 -6.69 -6.54
CA ARG A 37 0.49 -7.44 -7.72
C ARG A 37 -0.32 -8.72 -7.90
N LYS A 38 -0.52 -9.47 -6.81
CA LYS A 38 -1.34 -10.68 -6.83
C LYS A 38 -2.78 -10.38 -7.26
N LEU A 39 -3.39 -9.34 -6.71
CA LEU A 39 -4.77 -8.94 -7.03
C LEU A 39 -4.92 -8.51 -8.50
N ASN A 40 -3.90 -7.85 -9.05
CA ASN A 40 -3.85 -7.41 -10.45
C ASN A 40 -3.46 -8.53 -11.43
N GLY A 41 -3.19 -9.75 -10.95
CA GLY A 41 -2.75 -10.87 -11.79
C GLY A 41 -1.32 -10.72 -12.32
N GLN A 42 -0.50 -9.89 -11.67
CA GLN A 42 0.92 -9.75 -11.98
C GLN A 42 1.71 -10.90 -11.34
N GLU A 43 2.80 -11.31 -11.97
CA GLU A 43 3.70 -12.34 -11.44
C GLU A 43 4.36 -11.85 -10.14
N ILE A 44 4.40 -12.73 -9.13
CA ILE A 44 5.16 -12.59 -7.88
C ILE A 44 6.07 -13.82 -7.73
N CYS A 45 7.07 -13.76 -6.86
CA CYS A 45 8.00 -14.89 -6.72
C CYS A 45 7.31 -16.09 -6.05
N LYS A 46 7.93 -17.27 -6.15
CA LYS A 46 7.35 -18.50 -5.62
C LYS A 46 7.20 -18.44 -4.09
N GLU A 47 8.18 -17.85 -3.42
CA GLU A 47 8.20 -17.69 -1.98
C GLU A 47 7.04 -16.79 -1.51
N ASP A 48 6.73 -15.73 -2.25
CA ASP A 48 5.59 -14.85 -1.97
C ASP A 48 4.25 -15.58 -2.21
N GLU A 49 4.15 -16.38 -3.27
CA GLU A 49 2.97 -17.22 -3.55
C GLU A 49 2.68 -18.19 -2.41
N GLU A 50 3.71 -18.88 -1.91
CA GLU A 50 3.60 -19.81 -0.77
C GLU A 50 3.25 -19.06 0.52
N TYR A 51 3.82 -17.86 0.73
CA TYR A 51 3.58 -17.06 1.92
C TYR A 51 2.12 -16.60 2.05
N ILE A 52 1.50 -16.17 0.94
CA ILE A 52 0.12 -15.68 0.91
C ILE A 52 -0.90 -16.77 0.55
N GLU A 53 -0.48 -18.04 0.51
CA GLU A 53 -1.34 -19.15 0.12
C GLU A 53 -2.59 -19.24 1.03
N GLY A 54 -3.77 -19.26 0.41
CA GLY A 54 -5.05 -19.35 1.12
C GLY A 54 -5.55 -18.03 1.73
N TRP A 55 -4.82 -16.92 1.58
CA TRP A 55 -5.25 -15.62 2.09
C TRP A 55 -6.41 -15.05 1.25
N ASN A 56 -7.28 -14.28 1.91
CA ASN A 56 -8.20 -13.39 1.20
C ASN A 56 -7.46 -12.11 0.80
N VAL A 57 -6.72 -12.17 -0.31
CA VAL A 57 -5.81 -11.10 -0.80
C VAL A 57 -6.46 -9.71 -0.76
N LYS A 58 -7.73 -9.60 -1.19
CA LYS A 58 -8.43 -8.32 -1.22
C LYS A 58 -8.70 -7.75 0.17
N GLU A 59 -9.09 -8.60 1.12
CA GLU A 59 -9.39 -8.19 2.48
C GLU A 59 -8.12 -7.82 3.25
N GLU A 60 -7.06 -8.63 3.09
CA GLU A 60 -5.78 -8.37 3.74
C GLU A 60 -5.12 -7.10 3.20
N LEU A 61 -5.16 -6.87 1.88
CA LEU A 61 -4.68 -5.63 1.29
C LEU A 61 -5.42 -4.41 1.85
N LEU A 62 -6.76 -4.48 1.96
CA LEU A 62 -7.54 -3.37 2.50
C LEU A 62 -7.18 -3.04 3.96
N LYS A 63 -6.96 -4.06 4.80
CA LYS A 63 -6.53 -3.87 6.20
C LYS A 63 -5.16 -3.20 6.26
N LEU A 64 -4.23 -3.68 5.45
CA LEU A 64 -2.86 -3.21 5.39
C LEU A 64 -2.78 -1.75 4.93
N ASP A 65 -3.46 -1.43 3.83
CA ASP A 65 -3.53 -0.08 3.26
C ASP A 65 -4.17 0.91 4.25
N THR A 66 -5.21 0.48 4.97
CA THR A 66 -5.85 1.32 6.01
C THR A 66 -4.88 1.65 7.14
N GLU A 67 -4.09 0.68 7.58
CA GLU A 67 -3.12 0.86 8.65
C GLU A 67 -1.92 1.73 8.23
N LEU A 68 -1.38 1.50 7.04
CA LEU A 68 -0.31 2.33 6.47
C LEU A 68 -0.75 3.79 6.34
N PHE A 69 -1.97 4.01 5.85
CA PHE A 69 -2.54 5.36 5.76
C PHE A 69 -2.73 5.99 7.14
N ARG A 70 -3.23 5.23 8.13
CA ARG A 70 -3.38 5.72 9.52
C ARG A 70 -2.03 6.18 10.09
N ARG A 71 -0.97 5.39 9.93
CA ARG A 71 0.38 5.75 10.42
C ARG A 71 0.92 7.02 9.74
N ALA A 72 0.75 7.13 8.43
CA ALA A 72 1.13 8.33 7.69
C ALA A 72 0.34 9.56 8.17
N LEU A 73 -0.96 9.41 8.38
CA LEU A 73 -1.84 10.48 8.85
C LEU A 73 -1.49 10.95 10.26
N GLU A 74 -1.20 10.03 11.18
CA GLU A 74 -0.76 10.36 12.54
C GLU A 74 0.54 11.15 12.54
N ASN A 75 1.50 10.75 11.71
CA ASN A 75 2.75 11.47 11.57
C ASN A 75 2.56 12.84 10.90
N TYR A 76 1.66 12.95 9.91
CA TYR A 76 1.31 14.23 9.29
C TYR A 76 0.84 15.25 10.33
N PHE A 77 -0.09 14.87 11.23
CA PHE A 77 -0.59 15.74 12.30
C PHE A 77 0.44 15.99 13.40
N TYR A 78 1.33 15.04 13.68
CA TYR A 78 2.41 15.23 14.65
C TYR A 78 3.44 16.28 14.17
N VAL A 79 3.78 16.25 12.89
CA VAL A 79 4.76 17.17 12.28
C VAL A 79 4.14 18.54 11.91
N ASN A 80 2.83 18.59 11.64
CA ASN A 80 2.11 19.82 11.26
C ASN A 80 0.92 20.09 12.23
N PRO A 81 1.18 20.65 13.42
CA PRO A 81 0.17 20.90 14.46
C PRO A 81 -0.75 22.11 14.20
#